data_AF-A0A7S4F4U5-F1
#
_entry.id   AF-A0A7S4F4U5-F1
#
_cell.length_a   1.000
_cell.length_b   1.000
_cell.length_c   1.000
_cell.angle_alpha   90.00
_cell.angle_beta   90.00
_cell.angle_gamma   90.00
#
_symmetry.space_group_name_H-M   'P 1'
#
loop_
_entity.id
_entity.type
_entity.pdbx_description
1 polymer ?
#
loop_
_entity_poly.entity_id
_entity_poly.type
_entity_poly.pdbx_seq_one_letter_code
_entity_poly.pdbx_strand_id
1 'polypeptide(L)'
;MIQHNVVRCVPRGGKAAKRASGGGAALFAEPAYEIVLDEVLVRRSFPQVVRYAQERMGEDAALVMVEVMRCGRASAEKLSAAASHSWWARSAEAEGAEGAEAEAAMSAKKRELSALVAKMVEERLLCASEVLPVVLRVASAAGKGGGAGGAGGAG
;
A
#
# COMPACT_ATOMS: atom_id res chain seq x y z
N MET A 1 8.00 4.80 -4.70
CA MET A 1 8.30 5.84 -3.69
C MET A 1 7.09 6.17 -2.81
N ILE A 2 5.89 6.43 -3.37
CA ILE A 2 4.66 6.64 -2.57
C ILE A 2 4.31 5.42 -1.70
N GLN A 3 4.36 4.23 -2.30
CA GLN A 3 4.18 2.93 -1.63
C GLN A 3 5.05 2.76 -0.36
N HIS A 4 6.18 3.44 -0.32
CA HIS A 4 7.23 3.32 0.69
C HIS A 4 7.31 4.57 1.59
N ASN A 5 6.28 5.42 1.56
CA ASN A 5 6.18 6.70 2.27
C ASN A 5 7.25 7.74 1.93
N VAL A 6 8.13 7.48 0.95
CA VAL A 6 9.19 8.41 0.57
C VAL A 6 8.64 9.64 -0.16
N VAL A 7 7.49 9.51 -0.82
CA VAL A 7 6.82 10.60 -1.52
C VAL A 7 5.36 10.67 -1.08
N ARG A 8 4.86 11.86 -0.78
CA ARG A 8 3.43 12.10 -0.50
C ARG A 8 2.78 12.93 -1.61
N CYS A 9 1.52 12.63 -1.91
CA CYS A 9 0.69 13.46 -2.80
C CYS A 9 0.01 14.53 -1.95
N VAL A 10 0.17 15.80 -2.33
CA VAL A 10 -0.39 16.93 -1.60
C VAL A 10 -1.49 17.56 -2.44
N PRO A 11 -2.73 17.67 -1.95
CA PRO A 11 -3.75 18.40 -2.67
C PRO A 11 -3.33 19.87 -2.73
N ARG A 12 -3.30 20.46 -3.93
CA ARG A 12 -3.08 21.91 -4.10
C ARG A 12 -4.26 22.68 -3.49
N GLY A 13 -4.14 23.08 -2.23
CA GLY A 13 -5.12 23.90 -1.53
C GLY A 13 -5.07 25.38 -1.94
N GLY A 14 -6.23 25.91 -2.38
CA GLY A 14 -6.69 27.25 -1.96
C GLY A 14 -6.59 28.42 -2.94
N LYS A 15 -5.54 28.55 -3.75
CA LYS A 15 -5.39 29.74 -4.64
C LYS A 15 -5.50 29.47 -6.14
N ALA A 16 -5.31 28.22 -6.58
CA ALA A 16 -5.54 27.82 -7.97
C ALA A 16 -6.99 27.41 -8.24
N ALA A 17 -7.66 26.76 -7.27
CA ALA A 17 -9.06 26.31 -7.41
C ALA A 17 -10.06 27.47 -7.58
N LYS A 18 -9.80 28.65 -6.99
CA LYS A 18 -10.65 29.85 -7.16
C LYS A 18 -10.56 30.50 -8.54
N ARG A 19 -9.56 30.15 -9.37
CA ARG A 19 -9.48 30.63 -10.76
C ARG A 19 -10.10 29.67 -11.77
N ALA A 20 -10.43 28.44 -11.35
CA ALA A 20 -11.02 27.41 -12.20
C ALA A 20 -12.55 27.35 -12.15
N SER A 21 -13.21 28.26 -11.42
CA SER A 21 -14.68 28.36 -11.38
C SER A 21 -15.29 29.08 -12.60
N GLY A 22 -14.48 29.45 -13.58
CA GLY A 22 -14.93 29.98 -14.88
C GLY A 22 -14.56 29.02 -16.01
N GLY A 23 -15.36 27.97 -16.20
CA GLY A 23 -15.32 27.12 -17.40
C GLY A 23 -14.32 25.96 -17.38
N GLY A 24 -14.86 24.74 -17.34
CA GLY A 24 -14.26 23.52 -17.92
C GLY A 24 -12.99 22.91 -17.31
N ALA A 25 -12.17 23.65 -16.56
CA ALA A 25 -10.82 23.21 -16.18
C ALA A 25 -10.71 22.56 -14.77
N ALA A 26 -11.80 22.38 -14.04
CA ALA A 26 -11.79 21.80 -12.69
C ALA A 26 -11.50 20.28 -12.64
N LEU A 27 -11.36 19.61 -13.79
CA LEU A 27 -11.20 18.14 -13.88
C LEU A 27 -9.74 17.66 -13.84
N PHE A 28 -8.75 18.56 -13.90
CA PHE A 28 -7.33 18.19 -13.93
C PHE A 28 -6.49 19.11 -13.04
N ALA A 29 -6.71 19.05 -11.73
CA ALA A 29 -5.68 19.55 -10.82
C ALA A 29 -4.49 18.58 -10.88
N GLU A 30 -3.38 18.99 -11.49
CA GLU A 30 -2.16 18.19 -11.48
C GLU A 30 -1.74 17.89 -10.03
N PRO A 31 -1.51 16.61 -9.68
CA PRO A 31 -1.09 16.23 -8.34
C PRO A 31 0.30 16.80 -8.05
N ALA A 32 0.43 17.49 -6.92
CA ALA A 32 1.74 17.90 -6.41
C ALA A 32 2.34 16.76 -5.57
N TYR A 33 3.62 16.47 -5.79
CA TYR A 33 4.35 15.43 -5.07
C TYR A 33 5.49 16.04 -4.27
N GLU A 34 5.60 15.66 -3.01
CA GLU A 34 6.67 16.10 -2.11
C GLU A 34 7.46 14.89 -1.61
N ILE A 35 8.79 15.03 -1.53
CA ILE A 35 9.65 14.04 -0.88
C ILE A 35 9.56 14.23 0.64
N VAL A 36 9.33 13.13 1.37
CA VAL A 36 9.35 13.10 2.83
C VAL A 36 10.75 12.70 3.27
N LEU A 37 11.60 13.68 3.59
CA LEU A 37 13.01 13.43 3.87
C LEU A 37 13.21 12.56 5.12
N ASP A 38 12.36 12.69 6.13
CA ASP A 38 12.40 11.88 7.35
C ASP A 38 12.24 10.37 7.04
N GLU A 39 11.35 10.03 6.10
CA GLU A 39 11.12 8.66 5.62
C GLU A 39 12.29 8.10 4.80
N VAL A 40 13.14 8.97 4.25
CA VAL A 40 14.40 8.56 3.60
C VAL A 40 15.47 8.32 4.65
N LEU A 41 15.59 9.19 5.66
CA LEU A 41 16.63 9.12 6.67
C LEU A 41 16.40 7.96 7.66
N VAL A 42 15.15 7.70 8.06
CA VAL A 42 14.79 6.62 8.99
C VAL A 42 15.13 5.23 8.43
N ARG A 43 15.29 5.08 7.11
CA ARG A 43 15.73 3.82 6.48
C ARG A 43 17.09 3.34 6.96
N ARG A 44 17.97 4.25 7.38
CA ARG A 44 19.25 3.89 8.00
C ARG A 44 19.07 3.24 9.37
N SER A 45 17.94 3.48 10.01
CA SER A 45 17.58 2.93 11.32
C SER A 45 16.76 1.64 11.24
N PHE A 46 16.47 1.14 10.03
CA PHE A 46 15.66 -0.08 9.83
C PHE A 46 16.19 -1.30 10.58
N PRO A 47 17.50 -1.61 10.57
CA PRO A 47 18.02 -2.73 11.35
C PRO A 47 17.71 -2.62 12.86
N GLN A 48 17.81 -1.41 13.41
CA GLN A 48 17.53 -1.15 14.82
C GLN A 48 16.04 -1.29 15.14
N VAL A 49 15.15 -0.87 14.23
CA VAL A 49 13.70 -1.02 14.39
C VAL A 49 13.29 -2.49 14.33
N VAL A 50 13.88 -3.29 13.43
CA VAL A 50 13.65 -4.75 13.38
C VAL A 50 14.10 -5.39 14.69
N ARG A 51 15.31 -5.05 15.16
CA ARG A 51 15.83 -5.58 16.43
C ARG A 51 14.94 -5.20 17.62
N TYR A 52 14.44 -3.96 17.65
CA TYR A 52 13.51 -3.53 18.70
C TYR A 52 12.20 -4.33 18.69
N ALA A 53 11.63 -4.60 17.51
CA ALA A 53 10.44 -5.45 17.40
C ALA A 53 10.73 -6.90 17.87
N GLN A 54 11.90 -7.43 17.52
CA GLN A 54 12.38 -8.74 17.96
C GLN A 54 12.50 -8.82 19.49
N GLU A 55 13.18 -7.85 20.11
CA GLU A 55 13.39 -7.78 21.56
C GLU A 55 12.06 -7.63 22.32
N ARG A 56 11.09 -6.90 21.75
CA ARG A 56 9.80 -6.61 22.41
C ARG A 56 8.75 -7.70 22.23
N MET A 57 8.70 -8.35 21.06
CA MET A 57 7.59 -9.22 20.68
C MET A 57 8.02 -10.54 20.00
N GLY A 58 9.33 -10.80 19.91
CA GLY A 58 9.89 -12.04 19.38
C GLY A 58 10.17 -12.04 17.87
N GLU A 59 10.71 -13.16 17.39
CA GLU A 59 11.16 -13.37 16.01
C GLU A 59 10.08 -13.08 14.96
N ASP A 60 8.84 -13.49 15.23
CA ASP A 60 7.73 -13.28 14.29
C ASP A 60 7.44 -11.79 14.09
N ALA A 61 7.59 -10.97 15.13
CA ALA A 61 7.40 -9.52 15.03
C ALA A 61 8.53 -8.86 14.23
N ALA A 62 9.76 -9.36 14.40
CA ALA A 62 10.89 -8.97 13.57
C ALA A 62 10.63 -9.29 12.09
N LEU A 63 10.08 -10.47 11.82
CA LEU A 63 9.75 -10.93 10.49
C LEU A 63 8.64 -10.08 9.85
N VAL A 64 7.57 -9.78 10.58
CA VAL A 64 6.53 -8.82 10.14
C VAL A 64 7.14 -7.46 9.85
N MET A 65 8.05 -6.97 10.70
CA MET A 65 8.70 -5.66 10.52
C MET A 65 9.58 -5.61 9.26
N VAL A 66 10.31 -6.69 8.96
CA VAL A 66 11.07 -6.83 7.71
C VAL A 66 10.14 -6.75 6.51
N GLU A 67 8.98 -7.40 6.55
CA GLU A 67 8.01 -7.34 5.47
C GLU A 67 7.45 -5.94 5.27
N VAL A 68 7.13 -5.21 6.34
CA VAL A 68 6.71 -3.80 6.27
C VAL A 68 7.79 -2.95 5.62
N MET A 69 9.06 -3.12 6.01
CA MET A 69 10.17 -2.35 5.42
C MET A 69 10.39 -2.68 3.94
N ARG A 70 10.19 -3.94 3.54
CA ARG A 70 10.30 -4.42 2.16
C ARG A 70 9.17 -3.88 1.29
N CYS A 71 7.92 -4.03 1.73
CA CYS A 71 6.75 -3.73 0.91
C CYS A 71 6.20 -2.31 1.10
N GLY A 72 6.59 -1.60 2.16
CA GLY A 72 6.02 -0.32 2.55
C GLY A 72 4.60 -0.49 3.08
N ARG A 73 3.63 0.22 2.48
CA ARG A 73 2.22 0.17 2.87
C ARG A 73 1.58 -1.17 2.50
N ALA A 74 1.02 -1.89 3.46
CA ALA A 74 0.28 -3.11 3.18
C ALA A 74 -0.92 -3.25 4.12
N SER A 75 -1.94 -3.96 3.65
CA SER A 75 -3.03 -4.40 4.53
C SER A 75 -2.50 -5.43 5.53
N ALA A 76 -3.16 -5.54 6.68
CA ALA A 76 -2.81 -6.55 7.69
C ALA A 76 -2.79 -7.96 7.09
N GLU A 77 -3.76 -8.29 6.23
CA GLU A 77 -3.82 -9.59 5.54
C GLU A 77 -2.62 -9.81 4.61
N LYS A 78 -2.23 -8.79 3.85
CA LYS A 78 -1.08 -8.89 2.95
C LYS A 78 0.22 -9.04 3.74
N LEU A 79 0.35 -8.36 4.88
CA LEU A 79 1.49 -8.50 5.77
C LEU A 79 1.57 -9.88 6.39
N SER A 80 0.47 -10.41 6.95
CA SER A 80 0.49 -11.73 7.56
C SER A 80 0.74 -12.85 6.54
N ALA A 81 0.22 -12.71 5.31
CA ALA A 81 0.52 -13.63 4.21
C ALA A 81 2.00 -13.55 3.78
N ALA A 82 2.55 -12.35 3.57
CA ALA A 82 3.95 -12.19 3.19
C ALA A 82 4.89 -12.74 4.28
N ALA A 83 4.56 -12.47 5.54
CA ALA A 83 5.29 -12.98 6.69
C ALA A 83 5.20 -14.51 6.81
N SER A 84 4.02 -15.12 6.58
CA SER A 84 3.92 -16.59 6.62
C SER A 84 4.75 -17.26 5.54
N HIS A 85 4.81 -16.67 4.33
CA HIS A 85 5.70 -17.17 3.27
C HIS A 85 7.18 -17.04 3.61
N SER A 86 7.59 -15.91 4.18
CA SER A 86 8.97 -15.69 4.61
C SER A 86 9.37 -16.59 5.79
N TRP A 87 8.42 -16.91 6.67
CA TRP A 87 8.61 -17.93 7.71
C TRP A 87 8.79 -19.31 7.10
N TRP A 88 7.91 -19.73 6.18
CA TRP A 88 8.00 -21.05 5.52
C TRP A 88 9.32 -21.27 4.82
N ALA A 89 9.79 -20.27 4.05
CA ALA A 89 11.06 -20.33 3.34
C ALA A 89 12.28 -20.49 4.27
N ARG A 90 12.12 -20.24 5.57
CA ARG A 90 13.17 -20.32 6.59
C ARG A 90 12.92 -21.41 7.63
N SER A 91 11.78 -22.08 7.58
CA SER A 91 11.36 -23.02 8.63
C SER A 91 11.91 -24.40 8.33
N ALA A 92 12.48 -25.04 9.35
CA ALA A 92 12.78 -26.47 9.29
C ALA A 92 11.49 -27.31 9.14
N GLU A 93 10.33 -26.78 9.55
CA GLU A 93 9.03 -27.43 9.35
C GLU A 93 8.60 -27.46 7.87
N ALA A 94 9.24 -26.67 7.01
CA ALA A 94 9.07 -26.77 5.57
C ALA A 94 9.87 -27.93 4.96
N GLU A 95 10.88 -28.44 5.67
CA GLU A 95 11.68 -29.58 5.23
C GLU A 95 10.91 -30.88 5.45
N GLY A 96 10.22 -31.36 4.42
CA GLY A 96 9.54 -32.66 4.40
C GLY A 96 8.01 -32.61 4.60
N ALA A 97 7.45 -31.44 4.88
CA ALA A 97 6.00 -31.24 4.84
C ALA A 97 5.53 -31.09 3.38
N GLU A 98 4.61 -31.95 2.95
CA GLU A 98 4.04 -31.93 1.60
C GLU A 98 2.51 -31.83 1.63
N GLY A 99 1.95 -31.33 0.53
CA GLY A 99 0.49 -31.30 0.30
C GLY A 99 -0.28 -30.63 1.44
N ALA A 100 -1.20 -31.38 2.04
CA ALA A 100 -2.15 -30.86 3.03
C ALA A 100 -1.49 -30.44 4.36
N GLU A 101 -0.39 -31.08 4.75
CA GLU A 101 0.32 -30.75 6.00
C GLU A 101 1.03 -29.40 5.88
N ALA A 102 1.68 -29.17 4.74
CA ALA A 102 2.29 -27.88 4.42
C ALA A 102 1.26 -26.75 4.37
N GLU A 103 0.10 -26.99 3.74
CA GLU A 103 -0.97 -26.02 3.67
C GLU A 103 -1.57 -25.71 5.06
N ALA A 104 -1.77 -26.74 5.89
CA ALA A 104 -2.30 -26.58 7.24
C ALA A 104 -1.33 -25.78 8.13
N ALA A 105 -0.03 -26.09 8.10
CA ALA A 105 1.00 -25.37 8.85
C ALA A 105 1.09 -23.90 8.41
N MET A 106 1.10 -23.65 7.10
CA MET A 106 1.07 -22.30 6.54
C MET A 106 -0.17 -21.51 6.95
N SER A 107 -1.34 -22.15 6.91
CA SER A 107 -2.61 -21.54 7.31
C SER A 107 -2.63 -21.20 8.81
N ALA A 108 -2.13 -22.10 9.65
CA ALA A 108 -2.00 -21.88 11.09
C ALA A 108 -1.07 -20.69 11.37
N LYS A 109 0.12 -20.67 10.75
CA LYS A 109 1.08 -19.59 10.92
C LYS A 109 0.53 -18.24 10.44
N LYS A 110 -0.18 -18.21 9.31
CA LYS A 110 -0.83 -16.98 8.82
C LYS A 110 -1.85 -16.43 9.84
N ARG A 111 -2.60 -17.29 10.54
CA ARG A 111 -3.56 -16.86 11.57
C ARG A 111 -2.85 -16.27 12.80
N GLU A 112 -1.79 -16.94 13.27
CA GLU A 112 -0.95 -16.43 14.36
C GLU A 112 -0.36 -15.06 14.03
N LEU A 113 0.24 -14.93 12.83
CA LEU A 113 0.81 -13.68 12.36
C LEU A 113 -0.24 -12.59 12.18
N SER A 114 -1.48 -12.94 11.80
CA SER A 114 -2.58 -11.98 11.71
C SER A 114 -2.95 -11.41 13.08
N ALA A 115 -3.00 -12.26 14.12
CA ALA A 115 -3.20 -11.81 15.50
C ALA A 115 -2.02 -10.96 16.00
N LEU A 116 -0.79 -11.34 15.65
CA LEU A 116 0.40 -10.57 15.99
C LEU A 116 0.40 -9.18 15.35
N VAL A 117 0.03 -9.07 14.06
CA VAL A 117 -0.09 -7.78 13.37
C VAL A 117 -1.10 -6.88 14.08
N ALA A 118 -2.25 -7.41 14.51
CA ALA A 118 -3.23 -6.65 15.29
C ALA A 118 -2.62 -6.13 16.61
N LYS A 119 -1.91 -7.00 17.34
CA LYS A 119 -1.21 -6.61 18.58
C LYS A 119 -0.11 -5.58 18.34
N MET A 120 0.64 -5.66 17.24
CA MET A 120 1.66 -4.68 16.88
C MET A 120 1.07 -3.29 16.57
N VAL A 121 -0.17 -3.25 16.06
CA VAL A 121 -0.91 -1.99 15.88
C VAL A 121 -1.34 -1.43 17.24
N GLU A 122 -1.85 -2.26 18.15
CA GLU A 122 -2.22 -1.86 19.51
C GLU A 122 -1.02 -1.29 20.29
N GLU A 123 0.15 -1.94 20.17
CA GLU A 123 1.42 -1.53 20.76
C GLU A 123 2.12 -0.38 20.02
N ARG A 124 1.50 0.15 18.95
CA ARG A 124 2.00 1.27 18.12
C ARG A 124 3.36 1.02 17.48
N LEU A 125 3.72 -0.25 17.26
CA LEU A 125 4.85 -0.60 16.38
C LEU A 125 4.48 -0.45 14.91
N LEU A 126 3.20 -0.61 14.59
CA LEU A 126 2.63 -0.35 13.28
C LEU A 126 1.52 0.71 13.40
N CYS A 127 1.38 1.55 12.39
CA CYS A 127 0.32 2.55 12.34
C CYS A 127 -0.46 2.44 11.02
N ALA A 128 -1.75 2.74 11.09
CA ALA A 128 -2.56 2.89 9.90
C ALA A 128 -2.03 4.07 9.08
N SER A 129 -1.78 3.82 7.80
CA SER A 129 -1.39 4.87 6.88
C SER A 129 -2.64 5.54 6.30
N GLU A 130 -2.60 6.87 6.12
CA GLU A 130 -3.71 7.59 5.51
C GLU A 130 -4.07 6.99 4.15
N VAL A 131 -5.37 6.78 3.90
CA VAL A 131 -5.86 6.35 2.59
C VAL A 131 -5.54 7.46 1.60
N LEU A 132 -4.63 7.18 0.66
CA LEU A 132 -4.37 8.10 -0.44
C LEU A 132 -5.69 8.31 -1.19
N PRO A 133 -6.10 9.56 -1.46
CA PRO A 133 -7.29 9.80 -2.27
C PRO A 133 -7.00 9.31 -3.69
N VAL A 134 -7.36 8.07 -3.98
CA VAL A 134 -7.39 7.54 -5.35
C VAL A 134 -8.62 8.14 -6.02
N VAL A 135 -8.52 9.41 -6.42
CA VAL A 135 -9.44 9.97 -7.43
C VAL A 135 -8.75 9.88 -8.78
N LEU A 136 -8.53 8.64 -9.23
CA LEU A 136 -8.45 8.34 -10.65
C LEU A 136 -9.75 7.63 -11.01
N ARG A 137 -10.85 8.40 -11.06
CA ARG A 137 -11.97 7.99 -11.92
C ARG A 137 -11.42 8.11 -13.34
N VAL A 138 -10.95 6.99 -13.89
CA VAL A 138 -10.78 6.87 -15.34
C VAL A 138 -12.16 7.15 -15.91
N ALA A 139 -12.34 8.33 -16.49
CA ALA A 139 -13.51 8.63 -17.29
C ALA A 139 -13.46 7.65 -18.46
N SER A 140 -14.15 6.52 -18.31
CA SER A 140 -14.49 5.69 -19.45
C SER A 140 -15.36 6.56 -20.35
N ALA A 141 -14.76 7.07 -21.42
CA ALA A 141 -15.46 7.77 -22.48
C ALA A 141 -16.29 6.74 -23.26
N ALA A 142 -17.39 6.28 -22.67
CA ALA A 142 -18.50 5.70 -23.40
C ALA A 142 -19.37 6.86 -23.87
N GLY A 143 -19.14 7.35 -25.10
CA GLY A 143 -19.81 8.55 -25.59
C GLY A 143 -19.64 8.84 -27.08
N LYS A 144 -20.31 8.01 -27.89
CA LYS A 144 -20.74 8.23 -29.29
C LYS A 144 -19.66 8.48 -30.36
N GLY A 145 -19.45 7.43 -31.17
CA GLY A 145 -18.83 7.53 -32.48
C GLY A 145 -19.51 8.60 -33.34
N GLY A 146 -18.67 9.44 -33.94
CA GLY A 146 -19.03 10.26 -35.08
C GLY A 146 -19.30 9.36 -36.28
N GLY A 147 -20.55 9.30 -36.69
CA GLY A 147 -20.94 8.83 -38.02
C GLY A 147 -21.15 10.07 -38.90
N ALA A 148 -20.21 10.30 -39.82
CA ALA A 148 -20.41 11.17 -40.96
C ALA A 148 -21.41 10.52 -41.93
N GLY A 149 -22.38 11.29 -42.43
CA GLY A 149 -23.31 10.86 -43.46
C GLY A 149 -24.20 12.03 -43.86
N GLY A 150 -23.92 12.65 -45.02
CA GLY A 150 -24.56 13.87 -45.48
C GLY A 150 -25.91 13.67 -46.17
N ALA A 151 -26.57 14.79 -46.44
CA ALA A 151 -27.20 15.13 -47.72
C ALA A 151 -27.86 16.51 -47.57
N GLY A 152 -27.53 17.40 -48.50
CA GLY A 152 -28.17 18.71 -48.63
C GLY A 152 -29.58 18.57 -49.18
N GLY A 153 -30.40 19.57 -48.89
CA GLY A 153 -31.74 19.72 -49.42
C GLY A 153 -32.24 21.14 -49.15
N ALA A 154 -32.03 22.02 -50.12
CA ALA A 154 -32.69 23.31 -50.23
C ALA A 154 -33.68 23.21 -51.40
N GLY A 155 -34.89 23.77 -51.23
CA GLY A 155 -35.90 23.89 -52.29
C GLY A 155 -37.11 23.01 -52.08
#